data_AF-A0A959UZV6-F1
#
_entry.id   AF-A0A959UZV6-F1
#
_cell.length_a   1.000
_cell.length_b   1.000
_cell.length_c   1.000
_cell.angle_alpha   90.00
_cell.angle_beta   90.00
_cell.angle_gamma   90.00
#
_symmetry.space_group_name_H-M   'P 1'
#
loop_
_entity.id
_entity.type
_entity.pdbx_description
1 polymer ?
#
loop_
_entity_poly.entity_id
_entity_poly.type
_entity_poly.pdbx_seq_one_letter_code
_entity_poly.pdbx_strand_id
1 'polypeptide(L)'
;DPSGDTLLAAGLIRARLSVTGLLGREIELQGVRLEGVHAYLVQHADSSFNFDFIVEGFAGSDTVGTPTADTTAGWGFRVHDLTLRDIRYEMRMEPSGLELGMHIGKLELDLKGMDLDASRYRVGDLLLSDTHIRMASPPSEPVPDTYPDLENPVAGLDIAFDELDVRNVSFTMRTTGTSDSLWLSMEQLSVEADEMDLARQRVWLDAVDLRGARFGMLATDTLASADTTGTDPPWLDQGDGFRYFARDWDIRVADLALSESDLALHQGSVTLPAGFPDARHLVFEDIHIHAEDLAFSNTDIGLGLREATLTATPDSLPTLLAFELKATPQHVQLKEVDLEL
;
A
#
# COMPACT_ATOMS: atom_id res chain seq x y z
N ASP A 1 8.11 30.88 -9.84
CA ASP A 1 8.90 30.46 -8.68
C ASP A 1 9.70 31.67 -8.18
N PRO A 2 9.23 32.32 -7.11
CA PRO A 2 9.90 33.45 -6.47
C PRO A 2 11.19 33.07 -5.71
N SER A 3 11.42 31.78 -5.46
CA SER A 3 12.50 31.26 -4.61
C SER A 3 13.65 30.61 -5.40
N GLY A 4 13.46 30.32 -6.69
CA GLY A 4 14.44 29.67 -7.56
C GLY A 4 14.42 28.13 -7.50
N ASP A 5 13.48 27.54 -6.75
CA ASP A 5 13.27 26.11 -6.66
C ASP A 5 12.32 25.56 -7.76
N THR A 6 12.78 24.54 -8.49
CA THR A 6 11.97 23.89 -9.53
C THR A 6 10.84 23.07 -8.91
N LEU A 7 9.63 23.60 -8.93
CA LEU A 7 8.42 22.88 -8.50
C LEU A 7 8.11 21.67 -9.41
N LEU A 8 8.13 21.92 -10.72
CA LEU A 8 7.76 20.95 -11.73
C LEU A 8 8.56 21.24 -13.01
N ALA A 9 9.35 20.27 -13.45
CA ALA A 9 9.88 20.21 -14.79
C ALA A 9 9.20 19.03 -15.50
N ALA A 10 8.43 19.31 -16.55
CA ALA A 10 7.75 18.27 -17.32
C ALA A 10 8.36 18.20 -18.73
N GLY A 11 8.77 17.01 -19.15
CA GLY A 11 9.26 16.75 -20.50
C GLY A 11 8.12 16.79 -21.52
N LEU A 12 7.30 15.74 -21.56
CA LEU A 12 6.16 15.61 -22.46
C LEU A 12 4.86 15.49 -21.66
N ILE A 13 3.90 16.36 -21.98
CA ILE A 13 2.50 16.26 -21.54
C ILE A 13 1.64 16.15 -22.79
N ARG A 14 0.84 15.07 -22.90
CA ARG A 14 -0.09 14.87 -24.00
C ARG A 14 -1.45 14.46 -23.45
N ALA A 15 -2.48 15.24 -23.79
CA ALA A 15 -3.87 14.91 -23.52
C ALA A 15 -4.62 14.76 -24.85
N ARG A 16 -5.44 13.71 -24.99
CA ARG A 16 -6.30 13.50 -26.15
C ARG A 16 -7.77 13.73 -25.76
N LEU A 17 -8.36 14.79 -26.30
CA LEU A 17 -9.76 15.16 -26.05
C LEU A 17 -10.71 14.41 -26.99
N SER A 18 -11.85 13.98 -26.44
CA SER A 18 -13.00 13.48 -27.19
C SER A 18 -13.87 14.66 -27.64
N VAL A 19 -14.08 14.82 -28.95
CA VAL A 19 -14.89 15.92 -29.50
C VAL A 19 -16.39 15.70 -29.25
N THR A 20 -16.80 14.45 -29.08
CA THR A 20 -18.21 14.08 -28.85
C THR A 20 -18.67 14.36 -27.42
N GLY A 21 -17.80 14.27 -26.41
CA GLY A 21 -18.13 14.57 -25.00
C GLY A 21 -18.55 16.02 -24.76
N LEU A 22 -17.99 16.95 -25.55
CA LEU A 22 -18.29 18.39 -25.45
C LEU A 22 -19.77 18.72 -25.72
N LEU A 23 -20.45 17.91 -26.55
CA LEU A 23 -21.88 18.07 -26.85
C LEU A 23 -22.76 17.69 -25.64
N GLY A 24 -22.22 16.88 -24.72
CA GLY A 24 -22.88 16.45 -23.48
C GLY A 24 -22.48 17.24 -22.23
N ARG A 25 -21.72 18.36 -22.38
CA ARG A 25 -21.13 19.13 -21.26
C ARG A 25 -20.14 18.32 -20.43
N GLU A 26 -19.36 17.48 -21.09
CA GLU A 26 -18.35 16.65 -20.46
C GLU A 26 -16.98 16.86 -21.12
N ILE A 27 -15.95 17.09 -20.30
CA ILE A 27 -14.56 17.07 -20.72
C ILE A 27 -14.08 15.64 -20.58
N GLU A 28 -14.04 14.94 -21.71
CA GLU A 28 -13.60 13.56 -21.79
C GLU A 28 -12.21 13.49 -22.42
N LEU A 29 -11.24 13.03 -21.64
CA LEU A 29 -9.89 12.73 -22.08
C LEU A 29 -9.80 11.23 -22.38
N GLN A 30 -9.64 10.90 -23.65
CA GLN A 30 -9.37 9.52 -24.07
C GLN A 30 -8.05 9.01 -23.51
N GLY A 31 -7.07 9.88 -23.32
CA GLY A 31 -5.83 9.49 -22.68
C GLY A 31 -5.00 10.68 -22.24
N VAL A 32 -4.36 10.51 -21.09
CA VAL A 32 -3.40 11.44 -20.49
C VAL A 32 -2.05 10.74 -20.41
N ARG A 33 -1.03 11.35 -21.00
CA ARG A 33 0.34 10.87 -20.93
C ARG A 33 1.26 11.94 -20.37
N LEU A 34 2.01 11.57 -19.34
CA LEU A 34 3.11 12.35 -18.82
C LEU A 34 4.41 11.55 -18.92
N GLU A 35 5.46 12.19 -19.42
CA GLU A 35 6.77 11.55 -19.58
C GLU A 35 7.91 12.51 -19.22
N GLY A 36 8.90 12.00 -18.48
CA GLY A 36 10.07 12.77 -18.08
C GLY A 36 9.70 13.92 -17.14
N VAL A 37 8.91 13.64 -16.12
CA VAL A 37 8.46 14.64 -15.14
C VAL A 37 9.33 14.57 -13.90
N HIS A 38 9.79 15.72 -13.44
CA HIS A 38 10.48 15.90 -12.17
C HIS A 38 9.66 16.90 -11.34
N ALA A 39 9.03 16.43 -10.28
CA ALA A 39 8.23 17.24 -9.37
C ALA A 39 8.90 17.29 -7.99
N TYR A 40 8.90 18.47 -7.38
CA TYR A 40 9.49 18.71 -6.08
C TYR A 40 8.50 19.45 -5.17
N LEU A 41 8.10 18.80 -4.08
CA LEU A 41 7.22 19.36 -3.06
C LEU A 41 8.02 19.69 -1.80
N VAL A 42 7.94 20.94 -1.35
CA VAL A 42 8.52 21.35 -0.06
C VAL A 42 7.44 21.98 0.80
N GLN A 43 7.28 21.47 2.02
CA GLN A 43 6.64 22.19 3.10
C GLN A 43 7.73 22.75 4.02
N HIS A 44 7.79 24.07 4.11
CA HIS A 44 8.76 24.79 4.92
C HIS A 44 8.41 24.73 6.41
N ALA A 45 9.37 25.09 7.27
CA ALA A 45 9.19 25.12 8.72
C ALA A 45 8.04 26.02 9.19
N ASP A 46 7.68 27.07 8.43
CA ASP A 46 6.53 27.93 8.70
C ASP A 46 5.20 27.36 8.18
N SER A 47 5.21 26.10 7.72
CA SER A 47 4.10 25.35 7.11
C SER A 47 3.66 25.84 5.73
N SER A 48 4.31 26.85 5.14
CA SER A 48 4.07 27.24 3.76
C SER A 48 4.59 26.18 2.79
N PHE A 49 3.98 26.11 1.60
CA PHE A 49 4.44 25.26 0.53
C PHE A 49 5.12 26.04 -0.58
N ASN A 50 6.07 25.40 -1.27
CA ASN A 50 6.75 25.96 -2.44
C ASN A 50 5.82 26.20 -3.65
N PHE A 51 4.54 25.83 -3.59
CA PHE A 51 3.53 26.13 -4.61
C PHE A 51 2.48 27.18 -4.19
N ASP A 52 2.54 27.73 -2.97
CA ASP A 52 1.51 28.65 -2.45
C ASP A 52 1.30 29.87 -3.39
N PHE A 53 2.38 30.35 -4.02
CA PHE A 53 2.32 31.45 -5.00
C PHE A 53 1.43 31.16 -6.23
N ILE A 54 1.25 29.88 -6.58
CA ILE A 54 0.35 29.45 -7.67
C ILE A 54 -1.09 29.60 -7.20
N VAL A 55 -1.41 29.06 -6.03
CA VAL A 55 -2.76 29.13 -5.44
C VAL A 55 -3.17 30.59 -5.24
N GLU A 56 -2.29 31.40 -4.66
CA GLU A 56 -2.51 32.83 -4.46
C GLU A 56 -2.69 33.59 -5.79
N GLY A 57 -1.90 33.25 -6.81
CA GLY A 57 -1.97 33.88 -8.13
C GLY A 57 -3.28 33.57 -8.89
N PHE A 58 -3.89 32.41 -8.65
CA PHE A 58 -5.18 32.02 -9.25
C PHE A 58 -6.40 32.33 -8.37
N ALA A 59 -6.21 32.72 -7.10
CA ALA A 59 -7.30 33.08 -6.19
C ALA A 59 -8.04 34.38 -6.59
N GLY A 60 -7.44 35.20 -7.46
CA GLY A 60 -8.05 36.42 -8.03
C GLY A 60 -8.25 37.55 -7.02
N SER A 61 -7.88 38.78 -7.39
CA SER A 61 -8.19 40.00 -6.62
C SER A 61 -9.62 40.52 -6.87
N ASP A 62 -10.43 39.80 -7.64
CA ASP A 62 -11.78 40.23 -7.98
C ASP A 62 -12.77 39.78 -6.91
N THR A 63 -13.27 40.75 -6.14
CA THR A 63 -14.59 40.67 -5.53
C THR A 63 -15.64 40.57 -6.63
N VAL A 64 -15.75 39.41 -7.27
CA VAL A 64 -16.93 39.05 -8.06
C VAL A 64 -18.06 38.96 -7.05
N GLY A 65 -19.00 39.92 -7.11
CA GLY A 65 -20.20 39.89 -6.30
C GLY A 65 -20.83 38.51 -6.36
N THR A 66 -21.33 38.03 -5.22
CA THR A 66 -22.00 36.73 -5.03
C THR A 66 -22.55 36.18 -6.34
N PRO A 67 -21.94 35.12 -6.91
CA PRO A 67 -22.46 34.54 -8.13
C PRO A 67 -23.91 34.17 -7.85
N THR A 68 -24.81 34.66 -8.71
CA THR A 68 -26.19 34.16 -8.73
C THR A 68 -26.05 32.65 -8.91
N ALA A 69 -26.66 31.85 -8.03
CA ALA A 69 -26.50 30.39 -8.03
C ALA A 69 -26.69 29.87 -9.47
N ASP A 70 -25.59 29.47 -10.09
CA ASP A 70 -25.61 29.01 -11.46
C ASP A 70 -26.24 27.62 -11.44
N THR A 71 -27.50 27.54 -11.85
CA THR A 71 -28.30 26.30 -11.85
C THR A 71 -27.88 25.33 -12.98
N THR A 72 -26.82 25.66 -13.70
CA THR A 72 -26.24 24.82 -14.72
C THR A 72 -25.31 23.77 -14.09
N ALA A 73 -25.70 22.50 -14.16
CA ALA A 73 -24.86 21.37 -13.77
C ALA A 73 -23.43 21.56 -14.31
N GLY A 74 -22.43 21.45 -13.43
CA GLY A 74 -21.02 21.61 -13.75
C GLY A 74 -20.59 20.70 -14.91
N TRP A 75 -19.47 21.04 -15.55
CA TRP A 75 -18.88 20.15 -16.55
C TRP A 75 -18.44 18.84 -15.89
N GLY A 76 -18.82 17.70 -16.45
CA GLY A 76 -18.25 16.41 -16.05
C GLY A 76 -16.80 16.29 -16.53
N PHE A 77 -15.97 15.51 -15.82
CA PHE A 77 -14.58 15.24 -16.22
C PHE A 77 -14.33 13.73 -16.19
N ARG A 78 -13.82 13.18 -17.29
CA ARG A 78 -13.49 11.76 -17.41
C ARG A 78 -12.11 11.58 -18.05
N VAL A 79 -11.35 10.62 -17.53
CA VAL A 79 -10.13 10.11 -18.15
C VAL A 79 -10.31 8.62 -18.37
N HIS A 80 -9.98 8.12 -19.56
CA HIS A 80 -9.99 6.67 -19.86
C HIS A 80 -8.61 6.08 -19.62
N ASP A 81 -7.58 6.53 -20.33
CA ASP A 81 -6.22 6.02 -20.12
C ASP A 81 -5.34 7.02 -19.37
N LEU A 82 -4.60 6.57 -18.36
CA LEU A 82 -3.47 7.31 -17.79
C LEU A 82 -2.17 6.56 -18.05
N THR A 83 -1.18 7.23 -18.60
CA THR A 83 0.18 6.70 -18.76
C THR A 83 1.19 7.66 -18.15
N LEU A 84 1.98 7.17 -17.20
CA LEU A 84 3.14 7.86 -16.67
C LEU A 84 4.42 7.12 -17.06
N ARG A 85 5.45 7.85 -17.48
CA ARG A 85 6.78 7.28 -17.81
C ARG A 85 7.89 8.16 -17.28
N ASP A 86 8.87 7.56 -16.59
CA ASP A 86 9.99 8.28 -15.99
C ASP A 86 9.53 9.51 -15.18
N ILE A 87 8.72 9.27 -14.15
CA ILE A 87 8.29 10.30 -13.21
C ILE A 87 9.20 10.24 -12.00
N ARG A 88 9.73 11.39 -11.61
CA ARG A 88 10.50 11.60 -10.39
C ARG A 88 9.75 12.57 -9.51
N TYR A 89 9.48 12.15 -8.29
CA TYR A 89 8.82 12.95 -7.28
C TYR A 89 9.69 12.95 -6.03
N GLU A 90 9.98 14.13 -5.53
CA GLU A 90 10.74 14.33 -4.31
C GLU A 90 9.92 15.24 -3.39
N MET A 91 9.73 14.83 -2.14
CA MET A 91 8.95 15.55 -1.14
C MET A 91 9.75 15.70 0.13
N ARG A 92 9.75 16.90 0.68
CA ARG A 92 10.30 17.21 2.01
C ARG A 92 9.32 18.03 2.82
N MET A 93 8.94 17.52 3.99
CA MET A 93 8.10 18.22 4.95
C MET A 93 8.94 18.54 6.19
N GLU A 94 9.41 19.78 6.28
CA GLU A 94 10.27 20.22 7.39
C GLU A 94 9.60 20.10 8.77
N PRO A 95 8.30 20.43 8.97
CA PRO A 95 7.67 20.33 10.28
C PRO A 95 7.60 18.89 10.83
N SER A 96 7.35 17.91 9.97
CA SER A 96 7.25 16.49 10.34
C SER A 96 8.56 15.74 10.20
N GLY A 97 9.56 16.31 9.53
CA GLY A 97 10.80 15.62 9.16
C GLY A 97 10.61 14.50 8.14
N LEU A 98 9.45 14.44 7.46
CA LEU A 98 9.16 13.43 6.45
C LEU A 98 9.85 13.77 5.12
N GLU A 99 10.59 12.80 4.60
CA GLU A 99 11.18 12.81 3.26
C GLU A 99 10.64 11.62 2.46
N LEU A 100 10.25 11.86 1.20
CA LEU A 100 9.82 10.82 0.26
C LEU A 100 10.44 11.09 -1.10
N GLY A 101 11.17 10.12 -1.63
CA GLY A 101 11.64 10.11 -3.01
C GLY A 101 10.99 8.95 -3.76
N MET A 102 10.41 9.21 -4.91
CA MET A 102 9.73 8.22 -5.74
C MET A 102 10.18 8.37 -7.19
N HIS A 103 10.59 7.26 -7.79
CA HIS A 103 10.80 7.14 -9.23
C HIS A 103 9.84 6.10 -9.78
N ILE A 104 8.97 6.51 -10.70
CA ILE A 104 8.06 5.63 -11.43
C ILE A 104 8.63 5.46 -12.85
N GLY A 105 9.12 4.26 -13.17
CA GLY A 105 9.53 3.92 -14.52
C GLY A 105 8.35 3.93 -15.48
N LYS A 106 7.27 3.22 -15.11
CA LYS A 106 6.02 3.16 -15.89
C LYS A 106 4.81 2.95 -14.98
N LEU A 107 3.74 3.70 -15.23
CA LEU A 107 2.39 3.44 -14.74
C LEU A 107 1.42 3.48 -15.92
N GLU A 108 0.57 2.47 -16.08
CA GLU A 108 -0.56 2.47 -17.02
C GLU A 108 -1.84 2.12 -16.25
N LEU A 109 -2.86 2.97 -16.37
CA LEU A 109 -4.20 2.76 -15.81
C LEU A 109 -5.24 2.79 -16.93
N ASP A 110 -6.08 1.78 -16.99
CA ASP A 110 -7.34 1.79 -17.75
C ASP A 110 -8.49 2.17 -16.80
N LEU A 111 -8.79 3.46 -16.71
CA LEU A 111 -9.83 4.01 -15.84
C LEU A 111 -11.22 3.77 -16.44
N LYS A 112 -11.99 2.90 -15.79
CA LYS A 112 -13.41 2.64 -16.10
C LYS A 112 -14.34 3.69 -15.49
N GLY A 113 -13.94 4.25 -14.35
CA GLY A 113 -14.73 5.24 -13.62
C GLY A 113 -13.88 6.07 -12.68
N MET A 114 -14.25 7.34 -12.52
CA MET A 114 -13.59 8.26 -11.63
C MET A 114 -14.61 9.26 -11.08
N ASP A 115 -14.55 9.48 -9.77
CA ASP A 115 -15.27 10.52 -9.05
C ASP A 115 -14.24 11.23 -8.16
N LEU A 116 -13.84 12.42 -8.58
CA LEU A 116 -12.82 13.21 -7.89
C LEU A 116 -13.33 13.76 -6.55
N ASP A 117 -14.64 14.06 -6.46
CA ASP A 117 -15.24 14.62 -5.25
C ASP A 117 -15.34 13.55 -4.15
N ALA A 118 -15.65 12.31 -4.55
CA ALA A 118 -15.69 11.16 -3.66
C ALA A 118 -14.36 10.40 -3.54
N SER A 119 -13.29 10.84 -4.22
CA SER A 119 -12.00 10.12 -4.32
C SER A 119 -12.16 8.63 -4.69
N ARG A 120 -13.07 8.34 -5.62
CA ARG A 120 -13.37 6.98 -6.06
C ARG A 120 -12.82 6.73 -7.46
N TYR A 121 -12.11 5.62 -7.63
CA TYR A 121 -11.50 5.22 -8.88
C TYR A 121 -11.78 3.74 -9.15
N ARG A 122 -12.28 3.45 -10.36
CA ARG A 122 -12.46 2.08 -10.87
C ARG A 122 -11.54 1.91 -12.05
N VAL A 123 -10.60 0.99 -11.93
CA VAL A 123 -9.58 0.66 -12.91
C VAL A 123 -9.91 -0.73 -13.45
N GLY A 124 -9.72 -0.98 -14.75
CA GLY A 124 -9.63 -2.34 -15.26
C GLY A 124 -8.23 -2.86 -14.95
N ASP A 125 -7.31 -2.54 -15.86
CA ASP A 125 -5.91 -2.95 -15.75
C ASP A 125 -5.08 -1.84 -15.08
N LEU A 126 -4.32 -2.21 -14.04
CA LEU A 126 -3.31 -1.40 -13.39
C LEU A 126 -1.93 -2.03 -13.61
N LEU A 127 -1.04 -1.36 -14.35
CA LEU A 127 0.35 -1.77 -14.48
C LEU A 127 1.29 -0.76 -13.82
N LEU A 128 2.11 -1.22 -12.87
CA LEU A 128 3.21 -0.44 -12.30
C LEU A 128 4.53 -1.18 -12.54
N SER A 129 5.51 -0.55 -13.20
CA SER A 129 6.82 -1.17 -13.38
C SER A 129 8.00 -0.26 -13.10
N ASP A 130 9.11 -0.90 -12.74
CA ASP A 130 10.43 -0.29 -12.58
C ASP A 130 10.39 0.92 -11.64
N THR A 131 9.73 0.72 -10.49
CA THR A 131 9.38 1.78 -9.55
C THR A 131 10.16 1.63 -8.24
N HIS A 132 10.72 2.73 -7.76
CA HIS A 132 11.53 2.76 -6.54
C HIS A 132 11.04 3.88 -5.64
N ILE A 133 10.66 3.54 -4.41
CA ILE A 133 10.17 4.47 -3.40
C ILE A 133 11.12 4.43 -2.21
N ARG A 134 11.54 5.59 -1.73
CA ARG A 134 12.36 5.74 -0.53
C ARG A 134 11.71 6.73 0.41
N MET A 135 11.56 6.34 1.67
CA MET A 135 10.97 7.17 2.71
C MET A 135 11.96 7.32 3.88
N ALA A 136 12.00 8.50 4.47
CA ALA A 136 12.64 8.72 5.75
C ALA A 136 11.72 9.55 6.65
N SER A 137 11.56 9.13 7.89
CA SER A 137 10.76 9.85 8.88
C SER A 137 11.44 9.80 10.25
N PRO A 138 11.20 10.78 11.14
CA PRO A 138 11.57 10.64 12.54
C PRO A 138 10.79 9.50 13.22
N PRO A 139 11.24 9.06 14.40
CA PRO A 139 10.47 8.14 15.21
C PRO A 139 9.09 8.74 15.52
N SER A 140 8.04 7.97 15.30
CA SER A 140 6.69 8.29 15.75
C SER A 140 6.37 7.47 17.00
N GLU A 141 5.72 8.09 17.99
CA GLU A 141 5.13 7.32 19.08
C GLU A 141 3.98 6.46 18.52
N PRO A 142 3.84 5.19 18.95
CA PRO A 142 2.68 4.40 18.60
C PRO A 142 1.43 5.09 19.12
N VAL A 143 0.48 5.38 18.22
CA VAL A 143 -0.85 5.83 18.63
C VAL A 143 -1.58 4.60 19.16
N PRO A 144 -2.03 4.60 20.43
CA PRO A 144 -2.73 3.46 20.99
C PRO A 144 -4.03 3.19 20.23
N ASP A 145 -4.38 1.92 20.12
CA ASP A 145 -5.63 1.50 19.50
C ASP A 145 -6.84 2.09 20.24
N THR A 146 -7.72 2.75 19.48
CA THR A 146 -9.06 3.14 19.95
C THR A 146 -10.00 1.96 19.80
N TYR A 147 -9.88 0.93 20.63
CA TYR A 147 -10.83 -0.19 20.62
C TYR A 147 -11.95 0.05 21.65
N PRO A 148 -13.25 -0.12 21.31
CA PRO A 148 -13.80 -0.75 20.10
C PRO A 148 -14.03 0.18 18.89
N ASP A 149 -13.73 1.47 19.03
CA ASP A 149 -13.95 2.53 18.02
C ASP A 149 -12.83 2.56 16.96
N LEU A 150 -12.78 1.51 16.14
CA LEU A 150 -11.78 1.35 15.09
C LEU A 150 -11.98 2.37 13.96
N GLU A 151 -10.89 2.96 13.49
CA GLU A 151 -10.88 3.84 12.31
C GLU A 151 -10.38 3.07 11.08
N ASN A 152 -11.07 3.24 9.94
CA ASN A 152 -10.60 2.73 8.66
C ASN A 152 -9.50 3.64 8.11
N PRO A 153 -8.24 3.18 8.03
CA PRO A 153 -7.10 4.01 7.63
C PRO A 153 -7.15 4.47 6.17
N VAL A 154 -8.01 3.87 5.33
CA VAL A 154 -8.15 4.18 3.91
C VAL A 154 -9.54 4.70 3.54
N ALA A 155 -10.37 5.09 4.52
CA ALA A 155 -11.74 5.56 4.26
C ALA A 155 -11.86 6.77 3.31
N GLY A 156 -10.78 7.56 3.17
CA GLY A 156 -10.73 8.72 2.27
C GLY A 156 -10.41 8.40 0.81
N LEU A 157 -10.16 7.13 0.47
CA LEU A 157 -9.75 6.70 -0.86
C LEU A 157 -10.41 5.35 -1.23
N ASP A 158 -11.21 5.33 -2.29
CA ASP A 158 -11.86 4.11 -2.80
C ASP A 158 -11.31 3.77 -4.19
N ILE A 159 -10.25 2.97 -4.25
CA ILE A 159 -9.68 2.45 -5.50
C ILE A 159 -10.03 0.97 -5.61
N ALA A 160 -10.54 0.55 -6.77
CA ALA A 160 -10.62 -0.85 -7.17
C ALA A 160 -9.99 -1.04 -8.56
N PHE A 161 -9.40 -2.20 -8.79
CA PHE A 161 -8.91 -2.66 -10.08
C PHE A 161 -9.53 -4.03 -10.39
N ASP A 162 -9.61 -4.42 -11.66
CA ASP A 162 -9.95 -5.78 -12.08
C ASP A 162 -8.66 -6.63 -12.10
N GLU A 163 -7.58 -6.09 -12.68
CA GLU A 163 -6.25 -6.71 -12.75
C GLU A 163 -5.16 -5.73 -12.28
N LEU A 164 -4.23 -6.20 -11.45
CA LEU A 164 -3.05 -5.47 -11.02
C LEU A 164 -1.78 -6.24 -11.35
N ASP A 165 -0.92 -5.61 -12.13
CA ASP A 165 0.41 -6.11 -12.48
C ASP A 165 1.49 -5.15 -11.96
N VAL A 166 2.35 -5.66 -11.09
CA VAL A 166 3.48 -4.92 -10.53
C VAL A 166 4.78 -5.63 -10.88
N ARG A 167 5.77 -4.90 -11.42
CA ARG A 167 7.03 -5.51 -11.88
C ARG A 167 8.25 -4.68 -11.46
N ASN A 168 9.26 -5.31 -10.89
CA ASN A 168 10.49 -4.66 -10.44
C ASN A 168 10.20 -3.42 -9.57
N VAL A 169 9.47 -3.62 -8.47
CA VAL A 169 9.13 -2.53 -7.55
C VAL A 169 9.85 -2.70 -6.23
N SER A 170 10.34 -1.59 -5.68
CA SER A 170 10.97 -1.57 -4.37
C SER A 170 10.54 -0.38 -3.52
N PHE A 171 10.49 -0.62 -2.23
CA PHE A 171 10.24 0.36 -1.19
C PHE A 171 11.32 0.22 -0.11
N THR A 172 11.92 1.33 0.30
CA THR A 172 12.82 1.36 1.45
C THR A 172 12.40 2.46 2.41
N MET A 173 12.35 2.16 3.69
CA MET A 173 12.12 3.13 4.75
C MET A 173 13.27 3.13 5.73
N ARG A 174 13.60 4.31 6.26
CA ARG A 174 14.53 4.46 7.40
C ARG A 174 13.93 5.40 8.43
N THR A 175 14.15 5.10 9.70
CA THR A 175 13.79 6.03 10.79
C THR A 175 14.99 6.91 11.13
N THR A 176 14.88 8.21 10.90
CA THR A 176 15.99 9.16 11.08
C THR A 176 16.47 9.18 12.53
N GLY A 177 17.78 9.09 12.74
CA GLY A 177 18.37 9.09 14.09
C GLY A 177 18.41 7.72 14.78
N THR A 178 17.96 6.65 14.12
CA THR A 178 18.02 5.27 14.62
C THR A 178 18.66 4.34 13.57
N SER A 179 18.81 3.06 13.90
CA SER A 179 19.14 2.01 12.92
C SER A 179 17.91 1.39 12.25
N ASP A 180 16.70 1.84 12.59
CA ASP A 180 15.48 1.21 12.10
C ASP A 180 15.36 1.40 10.59
N SER A 181 15.10 0.30 9.91
CA SER A 181 14.91 0.29 8.47
C SER A 181 14.03 -0.87 8.02
N LEU A 182 13.35 -0.65 6.91
CA LEU A 182 12.51 -1.62 6.24
C LEU A 182 12.85 -1.62 4.76
N TRP A 183 12.93 -2.80 4.17
CA TRP A 183 13.13 -2.99 2.75
C TRP A 183 12.07 -3.95 2.24
N LEU A 184 11.43 -3.60 1.14
CA LEU A 184 10.51 -4.45 0.42
C LEU A 184 10.87 -4.36 -1.06
N SER A 185 10.99 -5.49 -1.74
CA SER A 185 11.07 -5.53 -3.20
C SER A 185 10.30 -6.72 -3.73
N MET A 186 9.83 -6.61 -4.96
CA MET A 186 9.17 -7.70 -5.68
C MET A 186 9.57 -7.66 -7.16
N GLU A 187 9.82 -8.83 -7.73
CA GLU A 187 10.08 -8.95 -9.17
C GLU A 187 8.78 -8.90 -9.95
N GLN A 188 7.76 -9.62 -9.48
CA GLN A 188 6.45 -9.66 -10.08
C GLN A 188 5.37 -9.88 -9.02
N LEU A 189 4.27 -9.15 -9.14
CA LEU A 189 3.02 -9.40 -8.46
C LEU A 189 1.91 -9.28 -9.51
N SER A 190 1.06 -10.29 -9.60
CA SER A 190 -0.17 -10.27 -10.39
C SER A 190 -1.35 -10.54 -9.47
N VAL A 191 -2.41 -9.74 -9.60
CA VAL A 191 -3.63 -9.88 -8.79
C VAL A 191 -4.83 -9.77 -9.70
N GLU A 192 -5.74 -10.74 -9.60
CA GLU A 192 -7.07 -10.72 -10.20
C GLU A 192 -8.09 -10.49 -9.08
N ALA A 193 -8.86 -9.41 -9.18
CA ALA A 193 -9.83 -9.01 -8.17
C ALA A 193 -11.26 -9.31 -8.61
N ASP A 194 -12.07 -9.84 -7.69
CA ASP A 194 -13.52 -10.03 -7.86
C ASP A 194 -14.29 -8.85 -7.27
N GLU A 195 -13.98 -8.47 -6.02
CA GLU A 195 -14.61 -7.33 -5.34
C GLU A 195 -13.59 -6.52 -4.55
N MET A 196 -13.57 -5.20 -4.74
CA MET A 196 -12.80 -4.29 -3.90
C MET A 196 -13.64 -3.06 -3.52
N ASP A 197 -13.78 -2.86 -2.21
CA ASP A 197 -14.42 -1.70 -1.60
C ASP A 197 -13.65 -1.32 -0.32
N LEU A 198 -12.66 -0.44 -0.48
CA LEU A 198 -11.81 0.00 0.62
C LEU A 198 -12.57 0.82 1.66
N ALA A 199 -13.63 1.51 1.26
CA ALA A 199 -14.48 2.25 2.20
C ALA A 199 -15.23 1.31 3.15
N ARG A 200 -15.60 0.12 2.65
CA ARG A 200 -16.21 -0.97 3.43
C ARG A 200 -15.21 -2.03 3.92
N GLN A 201 -13.90 -1.80 3.71
CA GLN A 201 -12.81 -2.72 4.08
C GLN A 201 -12.99 -4.15 3.54
N ARG A 202 -13.54 -4.27 2.32
CA ARG A 202 -13.75 -5.56 1.66
C ARG A 202 -12.82 -5.71 0.46
N VAL A 203 -12.11 -6.84 0.41
CA VAL A 203 -11.19 -7.18 -0.68
C VAL A 203 -11.30 -8.69 -0.96
N TRP A 204 -11.89 -9.05 -2.08
CA TRP A 204 -12.01 -10.42 -2.55
C TRP A 204 -11.24 -10.56 -3.86
N LEU A 205 -10.29 -11.48 -3.87
CA LEU A 205 -9.35 -11.71 -4.95
C LEU A 205 -9.51 -13.14 -5.44
N ASP A 206 -9.56 -13.32 -6.76
CA ASP A 206 -9.60 -14.64 -7.38
C ASP A 206 -8.21 -15.27 -7.37
N ALA A 207 -7.18 -14.48 -7.69
CA ALA A 207 -5.80 -14.95 -7.71
C ALA A 207 -4.81 -13.89 -7.24
N VAL A 208 -3.79 -14.32 -6.51
CA VAL A 208 -2.61 -13.51 -6.15
C VAL A 208 -1.36 -14.34 -6.42
N ASP A 209 -0.56 -13.93 -7.39
CA ASP A 209 0.74 -14.52 -7.69
C ASP A 209 1.85 -13.51 -7.36
N LEU A 210 2.68 -13.83 -6.38
CA LEU A 210 3.81 -13.02 -5.95
C LEU A 210 5.12 -13.81 -6.15
N ARG A 211 6.01 -13.27 -6.97
CA ARG A 211 7.31 -13.90 -7.27
C ARG A 211 8.47 -12.96 -6.95
N GLY A 212 9.51 -13.51 -6.33
CA GLY A 212 10.73 -12.75 -6.04
C GLY A 212 10.52 -11.67 -4.98
N ALA A 213 9.60 -11.87 -4.02
CA ALA A 213 9.38 -10.91 -2.95
C ALA A 213 10.50 -11.01 -1.92
N ARG A 214 11.11 -9.87 -1.57
CA ARG A 214 12.10 -9.79 -0.49
C ARG A 214 11.61 -8.77 0.51
N PHE A 215 11.33 -9.22 1.73
CA PHE A 215 11.01 -8.37 2.86
C PHE A 215 12.14 -8.40 3.88
N GLY A 216 12.60 -7.23 4.29
CA GLY A 216 13.63 -7.07 5.30
C GLY A 216 13.22 -6.02 6.33
N MET A 217 13.55 -6.24 7.59
CA MET A 217 13.42 -5.25 8.65
C MET A 217 14.63 -5.32 9.57
N LEU A 218 15.16 -4.16 9.93
CA LEU A 218 16.10 -3.99 11.03
C LEU A 218 15.44 -3.10 12.07
N ALA A 219 15.28 -3.61 13.29
CA ALA A 219 14.85 -2.83 14.44
C ALA A 219 16.05 -2.53 15.33
N THR A 220 16.09 -1.33 15.90
CA THR A 220 17.08 -0.90 16.88
C THR A 220 16.95 -1.74 18.15
N ASP A 221 18.05 -1.92 18.88
CA ASP A 221 18.10 -2.71 20.10
C ASP A 221 17.47 -2.00 21.31
N THR A 222 16.27 -1.44 21.13
CA THR A 222 15.41 -1.02 22.22
C THR A 222 14.49 -2.18 22.54
N LEU A 223 14.87 -2.95 23.56
CA LEU A 223 13.90 -3.78 24.28
C LEU A 223 12.88 -2.81 24.90
N ALA A 224 11.82 -2.47 24.17
CA ALA A 224 10.60 -2.10 24.83
C ALA A 224 10.27 -3.30 25.72
N SER A 225 10.44 -3.14 27.04
CA SER A 225 9.87 -4.09 27.98
C SER A 225 8.40 -4.18 27.58
N ALA A 226 7.97 -5.35 27.08
CA ALA A 226 6.54 -5.61 26.98
C ALA A 226 5.96 -5.20 28.33
N ASP A 227 4.97 -4.31 28.31
CA ASP A 227 4.30 -3.92 29.54
C ASP A 227 3.60 -5.18 30.06
N THR A 228 4.26 -5.84 31.01
CA THR A 228 3.75 -7.05 31.67
C THR A 228 2.74 -6.70 32.76
N THR A 229 2.39 -5.42 32.92
CA THR A 229 1.23 -5.05 33.75
C THR A 229 -0.03 -5.44 32.99
N GLY A 230 -0.44 -6.70 33.25
CA GLY A 230 -1.56 -7.37 32.62
C GLY A 230 -2.87 -6.61 32.75
N THR A 231 -3.13 -5.76 31.77
CA THR A 231 -4.49 -5.45 31.38
C THR A 231 -4.91 -6.57 30.44
N ASP A 232 -6.07 -7.18 30.73
CA ASP A 232 -6.67 -8.11 29.78
C ASP A 232 -6.78 -7.39 28.42
N PRO A 233 -6.54 -8.10 27.31
CA PRO A 233 -6.64 -7.48 26.00
C PRO A 233 -8.01 -6.81 25.84
N PRO A 234 -8.09 -5.62 25.22
CA PRO A 234 -9.32 -4.82 25.20
C PRO A 234 -10.51 -5.54 24.52
N TRP A 235 -10.24 -6.59 23.74
CA TRP A 235 -11.22 -7.45 23.10
C TRP A 235 -11.76 -8.58 23.96
N LEU A 236 -11.07 -8.95 25.05
CA LEU A 236 -11.44 -10.11 25.89
C LEU A 236 -12.79 -9.88 26.56
N ASP A 237 -13.04 -8.66 27.04
CA ASP A 237 -14.31 -8.26 27.66
C ASP A 237 -15.48 -8.18 26.66
N GLN A 238 -15.19 -8.08 25.36
CA GLN A 238 -16.18 -7.91 24.30
C GLN A 238 -16.48 -9.22 23.55
N GLY A 239 -15.69 -10.28 23.76
CA GLY A 239 -15.83 -11.54 23.03
C GLY A 239 -15.53 -11.40 21.53
N ASP A 240 -14.70 -10.44 21.17
CA ASP A 240 -14.56 -9.90 19.80
C ASP A 240 -13.09 -9.92 19.34
N GLY A 241 -12.36 -10.96 19.78
CA GLY A 241 -10.93 -11.12 19.51
C GLY A 241 -10.60 -11.15 18.02
N PHE A 242 -11.45 -11.75 17.18
CA PHE A 242 -11.24 -11.78 15.74
C PHE A 242 -11.31 -10.37 15.14
N ARG A 243 -12.32 -9.56 15.48
CA ARG A 243 -12.43 -8.18 15.00
C ARG A 243 -11.27 -7.30 15.47
N TYR A 244 -10.72 -7.56 16.66
CA TYR A 244 -9.52 -6.84 17.09
C TYR A 244 -8.33 -7.06 16.15
N PHE A 245 -8.11 -8.29 15.67
CA PHE A 245 -7.05 -8.59 14.72
C PHE A 245 -7.41 -8.24 13.27
N ALA A 246 -8.64 -8.54 12.86
CA ALA A 246 -9.15 -8.28 11.51
C ALA A 246 -9.38 -6.80 11.24
N ARG A 247 -9.57 -5.99 12.29
CA ARG A 247 -9.81 -4.55 12.21
C ARG A 247 -10.96 -4.19 11.26
N ASP A 248 -12.04 -4.97 11.28
CA ASP A 248 -13.21 -4.84 10.38
C ASP A 248 -12.94 -5.15 8.90
N TRP A 249 -11.76 -5.65 8.54
CA TRP A 249 -11.51 -6.14 7.18
C TRP A 249 -12.23 -7.46 6.89
N ASP A 250 -12.73 -7.61 5.65
CA ASP A 250 -13.23 -8.85 5.06
C ASP A 250 -12.40 -9.15 3.81
N ILE A 251 -11.33 -9.92 4.01
CA ILE A 251 -10.37 -10.29 2.98
C ILE A 251 -10.60 -11.75 2.57
N ARG A 252 -10.67 -11.98 1.26
CA ARG A 252 -10.72 -13.33 0.69
C ARG A 252 -9.77 -13.44 -0.48
N VAL A 253 -9.08 -14.56 -0.55
CA VAL A 253 -8.23 -14.91 -1.69
C VAL A 253 -8.50 -16.35 -2.05
N ALA A 254 -8.99 -16.60 -3.26
CA ALA A 254 -9.33 -17.95 -3.70
C ALA A 254 -8.06 -18.77 -3.98
N ASP A 255 -7.08 -18.19 -4.67
CA ASP A 255 -5.77 -18.79 -4.95
C ASP A 255 -4.62 -17.81 -4.63
N LEU A 256 -3.66 -18.25 -3.83
CA LEU A 256 -2.47 -17.50 -3.45
C LEU A 256 -1.21 -18.32 -3.73
N ALA A 257 -0.35 -17.79 -4.59
CA ALA A 257 0.97 -18.31 -4.86
C ALA A 257 2.05 -17.30 -4.44
N LEU A 258 3.04 -17.76 -3.68
CA LEU A 258 4.27 -17.04 -3.36
C LEU A 258 5.43 -17.93 -3.80
N SER A 259 6.40 -17.39 -4.54
CA SER A 259 7.56 -18.16 -4.97
C SER A 259 8.83 -17.33 -4.99
N GLU A 260 9.98 -18.02 -4.87
CA GLU A 260 11.32 -17.43 -4.94
C GLU A 260 11.49 -16.23 -3.98
N SER A 261 10.92 -16.33 -2.79
CA SER A 261 10.76 -15.18 -1.89
C SER A 261 11.55 -15.31 -0.59
N ASP A 262 11.92 -14.18 0.02
CA ASP A 262 12.77 -14.11 1.19
C ASP A 262 12.17 -13.19 2.27
N LEU A 263 12.38 -13.57 3.53
CA LEU A 263 12.02 -12.79 4.72
C LEU A 263 13.24 -12.65 5.63
N ALA A 264 13.56 -11.43 6.07
CA ALA A 264 14.64 -11.19 7.03
C ALA A 264 14.23 -10.17 8.10
N LEU A 265 14.14 -10.60 9.34
CA LEU A 265 13.87 -9.75 10.51
C LEU A 265 15.10 -9.76 11.41
N HIS A 266 15.69 -8.59 11.65
CA HIS A 266 16.86 -8.44 12.49
C HIS A 266 16.63 -7.42 13.61
N GLN A 267 17.19 -7.69 14.79
CA GLN A 267 17.25 -6.75 15.89
C GLN A 267 18.70 -6.39 16.25
N GLY A 268 19.00 -5.08 16.28
CA GLY A 268 20.29 -4.49 16.63
C GLY A 268 21.31 -4.49 15.49
N SER A 269 21.50 -5.64 14.83
CA SER A 269 22.44 -5.76 13.70
C SER A 269 21.95 -6.77 12.66
N VAL A 270 22.34 -6.57 11.40
CA VAL A 270 22.13 -7.56 10.33
C VAL A 270 23.23 -8.60 10.42
N THR A 271 22.89 -9.77 10.96
CA THR A 271 23.77 -10.93 11.10
C THR A 271 23.00 -12.20 10.79
N LEU A 272 23.69 -13.21 10.26
CA LEU A 272 23.09 -14.52 10.05
C LEU A 272 22.64 -15.12 11.39
N PRO A 273 21.49 -15.82 11.43
CA PRO A 273 21.03 -16.51 12.64
C PRO A 273 22.09 -17.50 13.13
N ALA A 274 22.34 -17.54 14.45
CA ALA A 274 23.28 -18.51 15.02
C ALA A 274 22.72 -19.95 15.05
N GLY A 275 21.42 -20.09 14.81
CA GLY A 275 20.65 -21.33 14.74
C GLY A 275 19.17 -21.00 14.54
N PHE A 276 18.32 -22.02 14.46
CA PHE A 276 16.87 -21.85 14.40
C PHE A 276 16.19 -22.58 15.57
N PRO A 277 15.31 -21.94 16.35
CA PRO A 277 14.90 -20.53 16.26
C PRO A 277 15.91 -19.55 16.89
N ASP A 278 16.09 -18.38 16.28
CA ASP A 278 16.78 -17.20 16.85
C ASP A 278 15.79 -16.04 16.95
N ALA A 279 15.45 -15.65 18.19
CA ALA A 279 14.43 -14.62 18.43
C ALA A 279 14.86 -13.20 17.99
N ARG A 280 16.16 -12.98 17.72
CA ARG A 280 16.69 -11.68 17.27
C ARG A 280 16.90 -11.63 15.76
N HIS A 281 17.04 -12.79 15.13
CA HIS A 281 17.35 -12.92 13.71
C HIS A 281 16.47 -14.02 13.11
N LEU A 282 15.34 -13.64 12.53
CA LEU A 282 14.45 -14.56 11.83
C LEU A 282 14.66 -14.37 10.33
N VAL A 283 15.30 -15.34 9.70
CA VAL A 283 15.56 -15.32 8.26
C VAL A 283 14.93 -16.56 7.64
N PHE A 284 14.24 -16.38 6.52
CA PHE A 284 13.76 -17.44 5.66
C PHE A 284 14.11 -17.10 4.22
N GLU A 285 14.70 -18.06 3.53
CA GLU A 285 15.07 -17.94 2.12
C GLU A 285 14.30 -18.98 1.30
N ASP A 286 14.15 -18.71 0.01
CA ASP A 286 13.52 -19.62 -0.96
C ASP A 286 12.13 -20.09 -0.50
N ILE A 287 11.32 -19.14 -0.04
CA ILE A 287 9.95 -19.35 0.39
C ILE A 287 9.10 -19.64 -0.84
N HIS A 288 8.45 -20.80 -0.82
CA HIS A 288 7.38 -21.16 -1.76
C HIS A 288 6.12 -21.46 -0.96
N ILE A 289 5.00 -20.85 -1.31
CA ILE A 289 3.70 -21.09 -0.68
C ILE A 289 2.65 -21.18 -1.77
N HIS A 290 1.83 -22.23 -1.72
CA HIS A 290 0.57 -22.31 -2.44
C HIS A 290 -0.55 -22.53 -1.43
N ALA A 291 -1.51 -21.61 -1.42
CA ALA A 291 -2.65 -21.65 -0.52
C ALA A 291 -3.94 -21.31 -1.27
N GLU A 292 -5.03 -21.90 -0.81
CA GLU A 292 -6.36 -21.71 -1.36
C GLU A 292 -7.34 -21.31 -0.26
N ASP A 293 -8.47 -20.73 -0.65
CA ASP A 293 -9.59 -20.42 0.25
C ASP A 293 -9.19 -19.60 1.50
N LEU A 294 -8.29 -18.63 1.33
CA LEU A 294 -7.96 -17.70 2.40
C LEU A 294 -9.19 -16.86 2.72
N ALA A 295 -9.58 -16.87 3.98
CA ALA A 295 -10.60 -15.99 4.52
C ALA A 295 -10.05 -15.31 5.77
N PHE A 296 -10.21 -14.01 5.88
CA PHE A 296 -9.80 -13.23 7.05
C PHE A 296 -10.83 -12.14 7.32
N SER A 297 -11.63 -12.35 8.37
CA SER A 297 -12.72 -11.47 8.75
C SER A 297 -13.00 -11.50 10.26
N ASN A 298 -13.95 -10.67 10.70
CA ASN A 298 -14.43 -10.66 12.08
C ASN A 298 -15.05 -11.99 12.53
N THR A 299 -15.55 -12.81 11.59
CA THR A 299 -16.28 -14.05 11.90
C THR A 299 -15.54 -15.31 11.51
N ASP A 300 -14.63 -15.22 10.53
CA ASP A 300 -14.02 -16.38 9.89
C ASP A 300 -12.56 -16.09 9.57
N ILE A 301 -11.68 -17.00 10.02
CA ILE A 301 -10.28 -17.09 9.60
C ILE A 301 -10.08 -18.49 9.01
N GLY A 302 -9.75 -18.57 7.73
CA GLY A 302 -9.59 -19.82 6.99
C GLY A 302 -8.36 -19.79 6.09
N LEU A 303 -7.73 -20.95 5.93
CA LEU A 303 -6.60 -21.13 5.01
C LEU A 303 -6.49 -22.61 4.62
N GLY A 304 -6.55 -22.92 3.34
CA GLY A 304 -6.14 -24.22 2.79
C GLY A 304 -4.69 -24.14 2.32
N LEU A 305 -3.72 -24.40 3.19
CA LEU A 305 -2.32 -24.46 2.81
C LEU A 305 -2.04 -25.77 2.09
N ARG A 306 -1.86 -25.72 0.77
CA ARG A 306 -1.60 -26.91 -0.06
C ARG A 306 -0.13 -27.30 0.00
N GLU A 307 0.74 -26.31 -0.03
CA GLU A 307 2.18 -26.49 0.08
C GLU A 307 2.82 -25.23 0.65
N ALA A 308 3.77 -25.41 1.56
CA ALA A 308 4.74 -24.38 1.92
C ALA A 308 6.10 -25.01 2.09
N THR A 309 7.10 -24.44 1.42
CA THR A 309 8.51 -24.76 1.59
C THR A 309 9.22 -23.55 2.18
N LEU A 310 9.93 -23.74 3.30
CA LEU A 310 10.63 -22.69 4.02
C LEU A 310 12.04 -23.17 4.39
N THR A 311 13.06 -22.34 4.15
CA THR A 311 14.45 -22.61 4.54
C THR A 311 14.93 -21.54 5.54
N ALA A 312 15.12 -21.91 6.80
CA ALA A 312 15.41 -20.94 7.88
C ALA A 312 16.89 -20.52 7.98
N THR A 313 17.80 -21.36 7.49
CA THR A 313 19.23 -21.04 7.34
C THR A 313 19.77 -21.72 6.07
N PRO A 314 20.85 -21.20 5.45
CA PRO A 314 21.44 -21.81 4.26
C PRO A 314 21.85 -23.28 4.42
N ASP A 315 22.10 -23.71 5.66
CA ASP A 315 22.49 -25.09 6.01
C ASP A 315 21.31 -25.95 6.51
N SER A 316 20.10 -25.38 6.65
CA SER A 316 18.91 -26.11 7.07
C SER A 316 18.25 -26.85 5.90
N LEU A 317 17.67 -28.01 6.19
CA LEU A 317 16.80 -28.67 5.22
C LEU A 317 15.49 -27.87 5.08
N PRO A 318 14.93 -27.78 3.87
CA PRO A 318 13.64 -27.15 3.67
C PRO A 318 12.57 -27.91 4.49
N THR A 319 11.73 -27.15 5.20
CA THR A 319 10.55 -27.71 5.86
C THR A 319 9.37 -27.64 4.91
N LEU A 320 8.71 -28.78 4.69
CA LEU A 320 7.48 -28.87 3.89
C LEU A 320 6.27 -28.91 4.83
N LEU A 321 5.26 -28.09 4.55
CA LEU A 321 4.05 -27.99 5.36
C LEU A 321 2.80 -27.91 4.48
N ALA A 322 1.78 -28.70 4.82
CA ALA A 322 0.43 -28.58 4.27
C ALA A 322 -0.60 -28.76 5.38
N PHE A 323 -1.70 -27.99 5.37
CA PHE A 323 -2.80 -28.13 6.31
C PHE A 323 -4.04 -27.34 5.88
N GLU A 324 -5.20 -27.69 6.43
CA GLU A 324 -6.40 -26.85 6.38
C GLU A 324 -6.72 -26.26 7.76
N LEU A 325 -6.79 -24.93 7.84
CA LEU A 325 -7.22 -24.17 9.01
C LEU A 325 -8.64 -23.62 8.79
N LYS A 326 -9.53 -23.84 9.75
CA LYS A 326 -10.82 -23.16 9.85
C LYS A 326 -11.04 -22.70 11.28
N ALA A 327 -11.21 -21.41 11.45
CA ALA A 327 -11.34 -20.77 12.75
C ALA A 327 -12.51 -19.78 12.74
N THR A 328 -13.28 -19.82 13.82
CA THR A 328 -14.38 -18.91 14.16
C THR A 328 -14.16 -18.46 15.61
N PRO A 329 -14.86 -17.42 16.09
CA PRO A 329 -14.74 -17.00 17.48
C PRO A 329 -15.02 -18.11 18.51
N GLN A 330 -15.79 -19.16 18.15
CA GLN A 330 -16.15 -20.25 19.07
C GLN A 330 -15.33 -21.52 18.89
N HIS A 331 -14.68 -21.71 17.73
CA HIS A 331 -14.03 -22.98 17.39
C HIS A 331 -12.85 -22.78 16.45
N VAL A 332 -11.75 -23.47 16.72
CA VAL A 332 -10.60 -23.58 15.83
C VAL A 332 -10.40 -25.05 15.47
N GLN A 333 -10.24 -25.32 14.18
CA GLN A 333 -10.02 -26.65 13.64
C GLN A 333 -8.83 -26.62 12.68
N LEU A 334 -7.92 -27.57 12.87
CA LEU A 334 -6.83 -27.87 11.97
C LEU A 334 -7.03 -29.29 11.43
N LYS A 335 -6.94 -29.48 10.10
CA LYS A 335 -7.07 -30.77 9.42
C LYS A 335 -5.94 -30.97 8.40
N GLU A 336 -5.83 -32.20 7.90
CA GLU A 336 -4.99 -32.54 6.74
C GLU A 336 -3.54 -32.08 6.90
N VAL A 337 -3.02 -32.17 8.13
CA VAL A 337 -1.67 -31.73 8.47
C VAL A 337 -0.66 -32.73 7.93
N ASP A 338 0.16 -32.28 6.99
CA ASP A 338 1.36 -32.96 6.52
C ASP A 338 2.58 -32.10 6.86
N LEU A 339 3.61 -32.74 7.43
CA LEU A 339 4.83 -32.08 7.88
C LEU A 339 6.01 -33.01 7.61
N GLU A 340 6.92 -32.56 6.75
CA GLU A 340 8.21 -33.22 6.51
C GLU A 340 9.35 -32.31 6.97
N LEU A 341 10.25 -32.86 7.80
CA LEU A 341 11.37 -32.17 8.46
C LEU A 341 12.73 -32.68 7.98
#